data_AF-A0A834B843-F1
#
_entry.id   AF-A0A834B843-F1
#
_cell.length_a   1.000
_cell.length_b   1.000
_cell.length_c   1.000
_cell.angle_alpha   90.00
_cell.angle_beta   90.00
_cell.angle_gamma   90.00
#
_symmetry.space_group_name_H-M   'P 1'
#
loop_
_entity.id
_entity.type
_entity.pdbx_description
1 polymer ?
#
loop_
_entity_poly.entity_id
_entity_poly.type
_entity_poly.pdbx_seq_one_letter_code
_entity_poly.pdbx_strand_id
1 'polypeptide(L)'
;MKKGYFMQTEMKKKSWGLIPILDKINFKAKVILRGYYLMIKRSIQQENIVLVNVYTPNIEESKHIKQILREIKKQINSNTIIVGDFNTSLTSIARSSKQKISRKTAAVNDTLDQVNVLDIFRALHPKATEYTSFSSAHGTFF
;
A
#
# COMPACT_ATOMS: atom_id res chain seq x y z
N MET A 1 -11.92 -7.09 17.37
CA MET A 1 -11.87 -5.96 16.42
C MET A 1 -11.08 -6.42 15.18
N LYS A 2 -11.62 -6.30 13.96
CA LYS A 2 -11.11 -6.97 12.74
C LYS A 2 -10.26 -6.03 11.88
N LYS A 3 -8.95 -6.27 11.75
CA LYS A 3 -7.95 -5.42 11.04
C LYS A 3 -7.69 -5.86 9.60
N GLY A 4 -7.43 -4.92 8.69
CA GLY A 4 -6.85 -5.16 7.36
C GLY A 4 -5.34 -4.95 7.36
N TYR A 5 -4.65 -5.48 6.35
CA TYR A 5 -3.19 -5.60 6.33
C TYR A 5 -2.55 -4.98 5.07
N PHE A 6 -1.37 -4.35 5.18
CA PHE A 6 -0.61 -3.75 4.08
C PHE A 6 0.85 -4.22 4.05
N MET A 7 1.40 -4.46 2.86
CA MET A 7 2.84 -4.65 2.62
C MET A 7 3.33 -3.72 1.52
N GLN A 8 4.37 -2.93 1.81
CA GLN A 8 5.06 -2.13 0.81
C GLN A 8 6.03 -3.02 0.02
N THR A 9 5.99 -2.94 -1.31
CA THR A 9 6.85 -3.75 -2.20
C THR A 9 7.42 -2.86 -3.31
N GLU A 10 8.69 -3.04 -3.69
CA GLU A 10 9.20 -2.46 -4.94
C GLU A 10 8.45 -3.07 -6.15
N MET A 11 7.48 -2.34 -6.69
CA MET A 11 6.94 -2.66 -8.01
C MET A 11 7.61 -1.76 -9.04
N LYS A 12 8.51 -2.33 -9.85
CA LYS A 12 9.12 -1.64 -11.00
C LYS A 12 8.02 -0.94 -11.81
N LYS A 13 8.18 0.38 -12.01
CA LYS A 13 7.32 1.29 -12.79
C LYS A 13 6.72 0.61 -14.02
N LYS A 14 5.55 0.00 -13.86
CA LYS A 14 4.58 -0.34 -14.88
C LYS A 14 3.37 -0.86 -14.10
N SER A 15 2.32 -0.03 -14.03
CA SER A 15 0.99 -0.44 -13.55
C SER A 15 0.45 -1.71 -14.24
N TRP A 16 1.11 -2.11 -15.33
CA TRP A 16 0.95 -3.34 -16.10
C TRP A 16 1.59 -4.61 -15.52
N GLY A 17 2.26 -4.60 -14.37
CA GLY A 17 2.92 -5.80 -13.84
C GLY A 17 1.99 -6.88 -13.29
N LEU A 18 0.84 -6.50 -12.72
CA LEU A 18 -0.11 -7.44 -12.10
C LEU A 18 -1.09 -8.07 -13.07
N ILE A 19 -1.43 -7.39 -14.17
CA ILE A 19 -2.39 -7.86 -15.16
C ILE A 19 -1.88 -9.16 -15.84
N PRO A 20 -0.62 -9.26 -16.31
CA PRO A 20 -0.07 -10.50 -16.89
C PRO A 20 0.06 -11.64 -15.88
N ILE A 21 0.20 -11.34 -14.58
CA ILE A 21 0.22 -12.37 -13.53
C ILE A 21 -1.19 -12.95 -13.40
N LEU A 22 -2.23 -12.11 -13.31
CA LEU A 22 -3.64 -12.53 -13.19
C LEU A 22 -4.11 -13.42 -14.34
N ASP A 23 -3.67 -13.13 -15.57
CA ASP A 23 -4.01 -13.94 -16.75
C ASP A 23 -3.40 -15.36 -16.67
N LYS A 24 -2.19 -15.50 -16.10
CA LYS A 24 -1.51 -16.81 -15.97
C LYS A 24 -2.13 -17.73 -14.92
N ILE A 25 -2.79 -17.18 -13.90
CA ILE A 25 -3.35 -17.96 -12.79
C ILE A 25 -4.84 -18.33 -12.98
N ASN A 26 -5.38 -18.16 -14.20
CA ASN A 26 -6.79 -18.45 -14.56
C ASN A 26 -7.79 -17.94 -13.50
N PHE A 27 -7.56 -16.71 -13.06
CA PHE A 27 -8.17 -16.17 -11.85
C PHE A 27 -9.49 -15.50 -12.20
N LYS A 28 -10.61 -16.24 -12.07
CA LYS A 28 -11.97 -15.67 -12.16
C LYS A 28 -12.22 -14.73 -10.99
N ALA A 29 -11.81 -13.47 -11.12
CA ALA A 29 -12.03 -12.43 -10.11
C ALA A 29 -12.76 -11.23 -10.68
N LYS A 30 -13.45 -10.52 -9.78
CA LYS A 30 -13.94 -9.17 -10.07
C LYS A 30 -12.75 -8.23 -9.98
N VAL A 31 -12.39 -7.65 -11.13
CA VAL A 31 -11.33 -6.66 -11.26
C VAL A 31 -11.94 -5.27 -11.31
N ILE A 32 -11.45 -4.36 -10.47
CA ILE A 32 -11.81 -2.93 -10.50
C ILE A 32 -10.51 -2.15 -10.72
N LEU A 33 -10.40 -1.53 -11.89
CA LEU A 33 -9.29 -0.64 -12.23
C LEU A 33 -9.74 0.81 -12.11
N ARG A 34 -9.03 1.60 -11.30
CA ARG A 34 -9.27 3.04 -11.17
C ARG A 34 -7.96 3.78 -11.01
N GLY A 35 -7.44 4.37 -12.09
CA GLY A 35 -6.29 5.28 -12.12
C GLY A 35 -5.06 4.80 -11.36
N TYR A 36 -5.08 5.01 -10.04
CA TYR A 36 -4.02 4.75 -9.08
C TYR A 36 -4.15 3.44 -8.30
N TYR A 37 -5.19 2.63 -8.52
CA TYR A 37 -5.26 1.31 -7.90
C TYR A 37 -5.99 0.27 -8.74
N LEU A 38 -5.63 -0.98 -8.48
CA LEU A 38 -6.24 -2.20 -8.98
C LEU A 38 -6.76 -2.99 -7.79
N MET A 39 -8.05 -3.32 -7.78
CA MET A 39 -8.65 -4.17 -6.75
C MET A 39 -9.16 -5.46 -7.36
N ILE A 40 -8.85 -6.56 -6.68
CA ILE A 40 -9.17 -7.92 -7.09
C ILE A 40 -9.89 -8.56 -5.91
N LYS A 41 -11.08 -9.11 -6.16
CA LYS A 41 -11.87 -9.83 -5.15
C LYS A 41 -12.05 -11.28 -5.56
N ARG A 42 -11.77 -12.21 -4.63
CA ARG A 42 -11.96 -13.65 -4.85
C ARG A 42 -12.40 -14.34 -3.56
N SER A 43 -13.13 -15.44 -3.70
CA SER A 43 -13.30 -16.42 -2.63
C SER A 43 -12.30 -17.58 -2.77
N ILE A 44 -11.56 -17.89 -1.70
CA ILE A 44 -10.69 -19.07 -1.59
C ILE A 44 -11.15 -19.84 -0.35
N GLN A 45 -11.49 -21.12 -0.49
CA GLN A 45 -11.99 -21.93 0.63
C GLN A 45 -13.13 -21.24 1.41
N GLN A 46 -14.08 -20.64 0.69
CA GLN A 46 -15.22 -19.87 1.25
C GLN A 46 -14.85 -18.55 1.95
N GLU A 47 -13.57 -18.17 2.00
CA GLU A 47 -13.12 -16.88 2.52
C GLU A 47 -12.96 -15.84 1.41
N ASN A 48 -13.58 -14.68 1.58
CA ASN A 48 -13.46 -13.57 0.64
C ASN A 48 -12.17 -12.78 0.89
N ILE A 49 -11.22 -12.90 -0.04
CA ILE A 49 -9.95 -12.18 -0.04
C ILE A 49 -10.04 -11.00 -1.00
N VAL A 50 -9.49 -9.86 -0.56
CA VAL A 50 -9.39 -8.64 -1.38
C VAL A 50 -7.92 -8.27 -1.50
N LEU A 51 -7.39 -8.25 -2.73
CA LEU A 51 -6.06 -7.73 -3.01
C LEU A 51 -6.21 -6.35 -3.64
N VAL A 52 -5.54 -5.35 -3.09
CA VAL A 52 -5.52 -3.99 -3.63
C VAL A 52 -4.08 -3.63 -3.94
N ASN A 53 -3.75 -3.45 -5.22
CA ASN A 53 -2.48 -2.86 -5.59
C ASN A 53 -2.64 -1.35 -5.80
N VAL A 54 -1.83 -0.57 -5.11
CA VAL A 54 -1.85 0.89 -5.14
C VAL A 54 -0.59 1.41 -5.80
N TYR A 55 -0.74 2.45 -6.62
CA TYR A 55 0.34 3.20 -7.21
C TYR A 55 0.02 4.70 -7.10
N THR A 56 0.71 5.40 -6.22
CA THR A 56 0.56 6.86 -6.09
C THR A 56 1.56 7.59 -6.96
N PRO A 57 1.17 8.69 -7.63
CA PRO A 57 2.13 9.60 -8.23
C PRO A 57 3.06 10.20 -7.18
N ASN A 58 4.29 10.53 -7.58
CA ASN A 58 5.25 11.25 -6.74
C ASN A 58 4.76 12.67 -6.37
N ILE A 59 3.80 13.22 -7.11
CA ILE A 59 3.23 14.55 -6.88
C ILE A 59 1.97 14.41 -6.01
N GLU A 60 1.92 15.14 -4.91
CA GLU A 60 0.81 15.10 -3.95
C GLU A 60 0.48 13.66 -3.48
N GLU A 61 1.51 12.82 -3.33
CA GLU A 61 1.45 11.41 -2.97
C GLU A 61 0.58 11.16 -1.72
N SER A 62 0.74 12.00 -0.69
CA SER A 62 -0.04 11.93 0.55
C SER A 62 -1.53 12.25 0.35
N LYS A 63 -1.88 13.07 -0.65
CA LYS A 63 -3.28 13.38 -0.98
C LYS A 63 -3.91 12.22 -1.74
N HIS A 64 -3.19 11.69 -2.73
CA HIS A 64 -3.62 10.54 -3.53
C HIS A 64 -3.87 9.31 -2.65
N ILE A 65 -2.93 8.95 -1.78
CA ILE A 65 -3.11 7.76 -0.92
C ILE A 65 -4.32 7.89 0.00
N LYS A 66 -4.52 9.06 0.63
CA LYS A 66 -5.69 9.28 1.50
C LYS A 66 -7.00 9.17 0.73
N GLN A 67 -7.04 9.69 -0.50
CA GLN A 67 -8.22 9.57 -1.34
C GLN A 67 -8.50 8.10 -1.69
N ILE A 68 -7.48 7.35 -2.12
CA ILE A 68 -7.60 5.91 -2.43
C ILE A 68 -8.10 5.14 -1.20
N LEU A 69 -7.50 5.34 -0.02
CA LEU A 69 -7.91 4.68 1.22
C LEU A 69 -9.38 4.95 1.58
N ARG A 70 -9.85 6.20 1.40
CA ARG A 70 -11.26 6.56 1.63
C ARG A 70 -12.20 5.92 0.63
N GLU A 71 -11.83 5.87 -0.64
CA GLU A 71 -12.61 5.24 -1.71
C GLU A 71 -12.76 3.72 -1.47
N ILE A 72 -11.67 3.05 -1.09
CA ILE A 72 -11.70 1.60 -0.85
C ILE A 72 -12.26 1.21 0.51
N LYS A 73 -12.46 2.14 1.45
CA LYS A 73 -12.91 1.87 2.84
C LYS A 73 -14.13 0.94 2.91
N LYS A 74 -15.12 1.12 2.04
CA LYS A 74 -16.35 0.29 2.03
C LYS A 74 -16.14 -1.09 1.40
N GLN A 75 -15.00 -1.31 0.74
CA GLN A 75 -14.68 -2.52 -0.01
C GLN A 75 -13.69 -3.44 0.72
N ILE A 76 -12.94 -2.89 1.69
CA ILE A 76 -11.96 -3.61 2.48
C ILE A 76 -12.61 -4.32 3.69
N ASN A 77 -11.98 -5.40 4.14
CA ASN A 77 -12.39 -6.25 5.25
C ASN A 77 -11.13 -6.84 5.94
N SER A 78 -11.31 -7.78 6.88
CA SER A 78 -10.18 -8.41 7.59
C SER A 78 -9.22 -9.18 6.69
N ASN A 79 -9.69 -9.63 5.53
CA ASN A 79 -8.97 -10.45 4.58
C ASN A 79 -8.50 -9.59 3.39
N THR A 80 -8.33 -8.29 3.63
CA THR A 80 -7.78 -7.36 2.65
C THR A 80 -6.29 -7.22 2.83
N ILE A 81 -5.57 -7.41 1.72
CA ILE A 81 -4.15 -7.13 1.59
C ILE A 81 -4.00 -5.96 0.62
N ILE A 82 -3.42 -4.88 1.10
CA ILE A 82 -3.02 -3.76 0.24
C ILE A 82 -1.53 -3.93 -0.05
N VAL A 83 -1.13 -3.75 -1.31
CA VAL A 83 0.27 -3.80 -1.76
C VAL A 83 0.57 -2.64 -2.69
N GLY A 84 1.85 -2.40 -2.95
CA GLY A 84 2.31 -1.45 -3.95
C GLY A 84 3.13 -0.30 -3.37
N ASP A 85 3.16 0.80 -4.10
CA ASP A 85 4.02 1.95 -3.82
C ASP A 85 3.19 3.17 -3.41
N PHE A 86 3.32 3.57 -2.15
CA PHE A 86 2.68 4.75 -1.59
C PHE A 86 3.50 6.03 -1.83
N ASN A 87 4.75 5.91 -2.28
CA ASN A 87 5.72 7.01 -2.40
C ASN A 87 5.88 7.86 -1.13
N THR A 88 5.49 7.33 0.04
CA THR A 88 5.54 8.02 1.33
C THR A 88 6.04 7.07 2.40
N SER A 89 7.14 7.40 3.06
CA SER A 89 7.57 6.69 4.26
C SER A 89 6.61 6.99 5.41
N LEU A 90 5.95 5.94 5.95
CA LEU A 90 4.94 6.08 7.00
C LEU A 90 5.52 6.33 8.40
N THR A 91 6.80 6.03 8.59
CA THR A 91 7.52 6.19 9.86
C THR A 91 8.88 6.84 9.64
N SER A 92 9.45 7.43 10.70
CA SER A 92 10.77 8.05 10.63
C SER A 92 11.89 7.02 10.42
N ILE A 93 11.75 5.80 10.97
CA ILE A 93 12.74 4.71 10.84
C ILE A 93 12.79 4.13 9.43
N ALA A 94 11.72 4.27 8.65
CA ALA A 94 11.66 3.91 7.24
C ALA A 94 12.45 4.88 6.34
N ARG A 95 13.20 5.84 6.90
CA ARG A 95 14.11 6.70 6.14
C ARG A 95 15.50 6.63 6.74
N SER A 96 16.55 6.51 5.93
CA SER A 96 17.93 6.52 6.44
C SER A 96 18.30 7.84 7.11
N SER A 97 17.73 8.95 6.66
CA SER A 97 17.94 10.27 7.27
C SER A 97 17.27 10.44 8.64
N LYS A 98 16.39 9.53 9.05
CA LYS A 98 15.64 9.60 10.32
C LYS A 98 14.93 10.94 10.54
N GLN A 99 14.56 11.64 9.46
CA GLN A 99 13.80 12.88 9.55
C GLN A 99 12.45 12.64 10.22
N LYS A 100 11.96 13.65 10.95
CA LYS A 100 10.63 13.60 11.57
C LYS A 100 9.56 13.47 10.47
N ILE A 101 8.52 12.70 10.74
CA ILE A 101 7.38 12.58 9.82
C ILE A 101 6.73 13.95 9.60
N SER A 102 6.35 14.23 8.35
CA SER A 102 5.67 15.48 8.02
C SER A 102 4.23 15.47 8.51
N ARG A 103 3.60 16.65 8.62
CA ARG A 103 2.14 16.75 8.88
C ARG A 103 1.30 16.02 7.82
N LYS A 104 1.77 16.01 6.57
CA LYS A 104 1.10 15.30 5.48
C LYS A 104 1.13 13.78 5.71
N THR A 105 2.27 13.25 6.11
CA THR A 105 2.48 11.84 6.47
C THR A 105 1.66 11.44 7.69
N ALA A 106 1.64 12.28 8.74
CA ALA A 106 0.81 12.03 9.91
C ALA A 106 -0.68 11.89 9.54
N ALA A 107 -1.19 12.75 8.67
CA ALA A 107 -2.57 12.65 8.18
C ALA A 107 -2.83 11.38 7.33
N VAL A 108 -1.80 10.81 6.68
CA VAL A 108 -1.91 9.50 6.02
C VAL A 108 -2.06 8.40 7.06
N ASN A 109 -1.24 8.41 8.12
CA ASN A 109 -1.33 7.46 9.23
C ASN A 109 -2.70 7.51 9.91
N ASP A 110 -3.21 8.72 10.19
CA ASP A 110 -4.57 8.89 10.75
C ASP A 110 -5.64 8.27 9.83
N THR A 111 -5.45 8.38 8.51
CA THR A 111 -6.38 7.79 7.54
C THR A 111 -6.28 6.26 7.55
N LEU A 112 -5.06 5.70 7.62
CA LEU A 112 -4.83 4.25 7.76
C LEU A 112 -5.53 3.70 9.01
N ASP A 113 -5.41 4.40 10.15
CA ASP A 113 -6.08 4.03 11.39
C ASP A 113 -7.62 4.09 11.25
N GLN A 114 -8.15 5.15 10.62
CA GLN A 114 -9.59 5.30 10.37
C GLN A 114 -10.18 4.25 9.43
N VAL A 115 -9.37 3.68 8.53
CA VAL A 115 -9.76 2.58 7.65
C VAL A 115 -9.31 1.21 8.18
N ASN A 116 -8.70 1.18 9.37
CA ASN A 116 -8.21 0.00 10.05
C ASN A 116 -7.24 -0.85 9.22
N VAL A 117 -6.31 -0.19 8.54
CA VAL A 117 -5.22 -0.80 7.77
C VAL A 117 -3.92 -0.68 8.54
N LEU A 118 -3.23 -1.81 8.71
CA LEU A 118 -1.96 -1.89 9.43
C LEU A 118 -0.80 -2.17 8.46
N ASP A 119 0.31 -1.45 8.61
CA ASP A 119 1.60 -1.82 8.01
C ASP A 119 2.14 -3.09 8.69
N ILE A 120 2.07 -4.22 7.98
CA ILE A 120 2.49 -5.53 8.51
C ILE A 120 3.99 -5.54 8.80
N PHE A 121 4.79 -5.00 7.88
CA PHE A 121 6.24 -5.06 8.01
C PHE A 121 6.68 -4.32 9.28
N ARG A 122 6.10 -3.15 9.55
CA ARG A 122 6.40 -2.38 10.76
C ARG A 122 5.81 -3.00 12.03
N ALA A 123 4.68 -3.69 11.94
CA ALA A 123 4.13 -4.42 13.07
C ALA A 123 5.02 -5.61 13.49
N LEU A 124 5.58 -6.34 12.51
CA LEU A 124 6.45 -7.49 12.75
C LEU A 124 7.90 -7.08 13.07
N HIS A 125 8.39 -6.01 12.46
CA HIS A 125 9.76 -5.54 12.56
C HIS A 125 9.84 -4.07 12.99
N PRO A 126 9.40 -3.73 14.22
CA PRO A 126 9.26 -2.34 14.66
C PRO A 126 10.59 -1.57 14.71
N LYS A 127 11.73 -2.27 14.79
CA LYS A 127 13.07 -1.69 14.88
C LYS A 127 13.93 -1.89 13.62
N ALA A 128 13.42 -2.57 12.59
CA ALA A 128 14.21 -2.82 11.38
C ALA A 128 14.49 -1.54 10.61
N THR A 129 15.69 -1.42 10.05
CA THR A 129 16.10 -0.30 9.19
C THR A 129 16.29 -0.76 7.76
N GLU A 130 15.32 -1.55 7.28
CA GLU A 130 15.26 -2.00 5.89
C GLU A 130 14.49 -0.98 5.06
N TYR A 131 14.97 -0.79 3.82
CA TYR A 131 14.52 0.22 2.88
C TYR A 131 14.22 -0.44 1.54
N THR A 132 13.24 0.07 0.82
CA THR A 132 12.86 -0.46 -0.49
C THR A 132 13.42 0.38 -1.63
N SER A 133 13.82 1.64 -1.41
CA SER A 133 14.23 2.53 -2.50
C SER A 133 15.45 3.38 -2.13
N PHE A 134 16.24 3.80 -3.14
CA PHE A 134 17.32 4.78 -2.98
C PHE A 134 17.11 6.00 -3.88
N SER A 135 17.28 7.19 -3.32
CA SER A 135 17.27 8.44 -4.08
C SER A 135 18.68 8.97 -4.26
N SER A 136 19.21 8.89 -5.48
CA SER A 136 20.52 9.47 -5.82
C SER A 136 20.56 10.98 -5.64
N ALA A 137 19.45 11.68 -5.90
CA ALA A 137 19.36 13.13 -5.77
C ALA A 137 19.50 13.62 -4.31
N HIS A 138 19.14 12.76 -3.35
CA HIS A 138 19.17 13.10 -1.93
C HIS A 138 20.15 12.24 -1.13
N GLY A 139 20.84 11.29 -1.75
CA GLY A 139 21.74 10.35 -1.07
C GLY A 139 21.07 9.59 0.08
N THR A 140 19.77 9.29 -0.04
CA THR A 140 18.96 8.73 1.06
C THR A 140 18.18 7.50 0.64
N PHE A 141 18.01 6.58 1.59
CA PHE A 141 17.20 5.38 1.45
C PHE A 141 15.81 5.59 2.06
N PHE A 142 14.79 5.03 1.42
CA PHE A 142 13.36 5.16 1.71
C PHE A 142 12.65 3.81 1.77
#